data_AF-A0A5P1EXD3-F1
#
_entry.id   AF-A0A5P1EXD3-F1
#
_cell.length_a   1.000
_cell.length_b   1.000
_cell.length_c   1.000
_cell.angle_alpha   90.00
_cell.angle_beta   90.00
_cell.angle_gamma   90.00
#
_symmetry.space_group_name_H-M   'P 1'
#
loop_
_entity.id
_entity.type
_entity.pdbx_description
1 polymer ?
#
loop_
_entity_poly.entity_id
_entity_poly.type
_entity_poly.pdbx_seq_one_letter_code
_entity_poly.pdbx_strand_id
1 'polypeptide(L)'
;MVSHYGSEFYCTLSVVEVYGVDAVERMLEDLISVETKRSETIEQSNGRKLLQEPSNGDDIYQDSFTEVNNELPHESSKSKKEIQKTIVSDPVLEIRSPQVGRMPGDAVLKILLQKVQSLDLNFSVLERYLEELNNRYAHILSDFDTDMSNKDIVLENIRLEIKNLQDNKNIFVKEIEELHSWKSLFSLQLEQLTKDNIMIRSEFQRVRDHQVDMENRDFVVIFMSFIFGSLAAAKLFIGVFLSIFRTQNYVQFYQTNSAWFFLLLSSSIIAFVLVL
;
A
#
# COMPACT_ATOMS: atom_id res chain seq x y z
N MET A 1 5.59 -39.46 11.26
CA MET A 1 4.72 -39.94 12.36
C MET A 1 3.29 -39.49 12.05
N VAL A 2 2.28 -40.13 12.64
CA VAL A 2 0.87 -39.88 12.28
C VAL A 2 0.39 -38.53 12.80
N SER A 3 -0.43 -37.83 12.01
CA SER A 3 -1.11 -36.59 12.39
C SER A 3 -2.09 -36.85 13.53
N HIS A 4 -1.88 -36.28 14.71
CA HIS A 4 -2.84 -36.42 15.80
C HIS A 4 -3.96 -35.38 15.67
N TYR A 5 -5.19 -35.88 15.64
CA TYR A 5 -6.42 -35.10 15.64
C TYR A 5 -6.64 -34.49 17.04
N GLY A 6 -7.28 -33.32 17.11
CA GLY A 6 -7.40 -32.53 18.35
C GLY A 6 -8.53 -33.00 19.29
N SER A 7 -8.40 -32.67 20.58
CA SER A 7 -9.45 -32.85 21.60
C SER A 7 -9.18 -32.04 22.87
N GLU A 8 -9.42 -30.72 22.84
CA GLU A 8 -9.33 -29.84 24.03
C GLU A 8 -10.59 -28.97 24.17
N PHE A 9 -11.74 -29.62 24.33
CA PHE A 9 -12.97 -28.96 24.75
C PHE A 9 -12.96 -28.72 26.26
N TYR A 10 -12.52 -27.54 26.69
CA TYR A 10 -12.59 -27.11 28.09
C TYR A 10 -14.05 -26.86 28.52
N CYS A 11 -14.73 -27.90 29.00
CA CYS A 11 -16.04 -27.78 29.63
C CYS A 11 -15.89 -27.34 31.10
N THR A 12 -16.04 -26.04 31.37
CA THR A 12 -16.09 -25.51 32.74
C THR A 12 -17.43 -25.85 33.38
N LEU A 13 -17.49 -27.00 34.06
CA LEU A 13 -18.64 -27.36 34.91
C LEU A 13 -18.72 -26.42 36.13
N SER A 14 -19.53 -25.38 36.03
CA SER A 14 -19.94 -24.57 37.18
C SER A 14 -21.00 -25.31 37.99
N VAL A 15 -20.65 -25.69 39.22
CA VAL A 15 -21.63 -26.20 40.19
C VAL A 15 -22.41 -25.02 40.76
N VAL A 16 -23.70 -24.94 40.43
CA VAL A 16 -24.62 -23.93 40.99
C VAL A 16 -25.43 -24.58 42.11
N GLU A 17 -25.05 -24.29 43.36
CA GLU A 17 -25.79 -24.75 44.54
C GLU A 17 -26.92 -23.76 44.86
N VAL A 18 -28.14 -24.08 44.43
CA VAL A 18 -29.32 -23.22 44.64
C VAL A 18 -29.95 -23.52 46.01
N TYR A 19 -29.60 -22.71 47.00
CA TYR A 19 -30.31 -22.69 48.29
C TYR A 19 -31.71 -22.06 48.09
N GLY A 20 -32.71 -22.92 47.92
CA GLY A 20 -34.11 -22.52 47.83
C GLY A 20 -34.64 -22.07 49.19
N VAL A 21 -34.65 -20.76 49.44
CA VAL A 21 -35.50 -20.15 50.47
C VAL A 21 -36.96 -20.32 50.03
N ASP A 22 -37.83 -20.85 50.89
CA ASP A 22 -39.24 -21.04 50.52
C ASP A 22 -39.91 -19.69 50.20
N ALA A 23 -40.75 -19.68 49.18
CA ALA A 23 -41.49 -18.50 48.77
C ALA A 23 -42.43 -18.00 49.88
N VAL A 24 -42.99 -18.92 50.69
CA VAL A 24 -43.84 -18.55 51.84
C VAL A 24 -43.02 -17.92 52.96
N GLU A 25 -41.87 -18.51 53.30
CA GLU A 25 -40.95 -17.98 54.31
C GLU A 25 -40.44 -16.58 53.93
N ARG A 26 -39.97 -16.42 52.68
CA ARG A 26 -39.50 -15.13 52.16
C ARG A 26 -40.60 -14.06 52.08
N MET A 27 -41.84 -14.45 51.80
CA MET A 27 -42.99 -13.52 51.86
C MET A 27 -43.36 -13.14 53.30
N LEU A 28 -43.21 -14.05 54.26
CA LEU A 28 -43.44 -13.76 55.68
C LEU A 28 -42.36 -12.84 56.25
N GLU A 29 -41.09 -13.04 55.90
CA GLU A 29 -40.00 -12.12 56.26
C GLU A 29 -40.25 -10.71 55.73
N ASP A 30 -40.66 -10.55 54.46
CA ASP A 30 -40.91 -9.23 53.86
C ASP A 30 -42.13 -8.53 54.50
N LEU A 31 -43.18 -9.29 54.83
CA LEU A 31 -44.35 -8.78 55.60
C LEU A 31 -43.97 -8.29 57.00
N ILE A 32 -43.06 -8.99 57.70
CA ILE A 32 -42.65 -8.63 59.07
C ILE A 32 -41.59 -7.51 59.06
N SER A 33 -40.63 -7.56 58.14
CA SER A 33 -39.51 -6.60 58.08
C SER A 33 -39.95 -5.17 57.80
N VAL A 34 -41.05 -4.99 57.05
CA VAL A 34 -41.66 -3.67 56.81
C VAL A 34 -42.29 -3.07 58.08
N GLU A 35 -42.85 -3.90 58.96
CA GLU A 35 -43.38 -3.49 60.27
C GLU A 35 -42.22 -3.05 61.20
N THR A 36 -41.13 -3.83 61.26
CA THR A 36 -39.97 -3.55 62.13
C THR A 36 -39.19 -2.29 61.70
N LYS A 37 -38.87 -2.15 60.41
CA LYS A 37 -38.07 -1.00 59.91
C LYS A 37 -38.74 0.35 60.14
N ARG A 38 -40.08 0.39 60.21
CA ARG A 38 -40.83 1.60 60.55
C ARG A 38 -40.64 2.05 62.00
N SER A 39 -40.26 1.13 62.89
CA SER A 39 -39.99 1.40 64.31
C SER A 39 -38.54 1.82 64.57
N GLU A 40 -37.57 1.20 63.90
CA GLU A 40 -36.13 1.38 64.16
C GLU A 40 -35.56 2.70 63.60
N THR A 41 -36.19 3.29 62.58
CA THR A 41 -35.71 4.49 61.88
C THR A 41 -35.67 5.77 62.75
N ILE A 42 -36.19 5.73 63.99
CA ILE A 42 -36.36 6.91 64.85
C ILE A 42 -35.14 7.24 65.71
N GLU A 43 -34.28 6.27 66.09
CA GLU A 43 -33.30 6.49 67.18
C GLU A 43 -31.82 6.64 66.79
N GLN A 44 -31.37 6.28 65.58
CA GLN A 44 -29.94 6.37 65.20
C GLN A 44 -29.65 7.12 63.90
N SER A 45 -29.46 8.43 64.01
CA SER A 45 -28.83 9.27 62.98
C SER A 45 -27.89 10.30 63.60
N ASN A 46 -26.70 9.86 64.03
CA ASN A 46 -25.68 10.74 64.58
C ASN A 46 -24.28 10.07 64.56
N GLY A 47 -23.37 10.45 63.64
CA GLY A 47 -21.93 10.21 63.87
C GLY A 47 -20.98 9.64 62.79
N ARG A 48 -20.85 10.30 61.63
CA ARG A 48 -19.57 10.52 60.87
C ARG A 48 -18.77 9.33 60.21
N LYS A 49 -18.43 9.60 58.93
CA LYS A 49 -17.08 9.59 58.29
C LYS A 49 -16.55 8.35 57.51
N LEU A 50 -16.00 8.67 56.31
CA LEU A 50 -14.75 8.16 55.68
C LEU A 50 -14.77 6.71 55.15
N LEU A 51 -14.32 6.34 53.93
CA LEU A 51 -13.90 7.04 52.70
C LEU A 51 -13.77 5.99 51.56
N GLN A 52 -13.60 6.48 50.33
CA GLN A 52 -12.73 5.92 49.28
C GLN A 52 -13.43 5.30 48.06
N GLU A 53 -13.14 5.92 46.92
CA GLU A 53 -13.49 5.53 45.54
C GLU A 53 -12.41 4.57 44.99
N PRO A 54 -12.58 3.98 43.78
CA PRO A 54 -11.96 4.65 42.62
C PRO A 54 -12.63 4.45 41.24
N SER A 55 -12.59 5.53 40.43
CA SER A 55 -12.11 5.55 39.04
C SER A 55 -12.85 4.74 37.95
N ASN A 56 -13.68 5.46 37.17
CA ASN A 56 -13.34 5.66 35.74
C ASN A 56 -12.48 6.95 35.66
N GLY A 57 -11.60 7.19 34.69
CA GLY A 57 -11.50 6.64 33.34
C GLY A 57 -11.88 7.72 32.32
N ASP A 58 -10.88 8.45 31.82
CA ASP A 58 -10.67 8.82 30.40
C ASP A 58 -9.62 9.94 30.23
N ASP A 59 -8.81 9.82 29.17
CA ASP A 59 -7.67 10.67 28.76
C ASP A 59 -7.46 10.36 27.24
N ILE A 60 -7.03 11.22 26.33
CA ILE A 60 -6.28 12.48 26.41
C ILE A 60 -6.90 13.53 25.44
N TYR A 61 -6.27 14.70 25.35
CA TYR A 61 -6.17 15.65 24.21
C TYR A 61 -6.95 16.97 24.33
N GLN A 62 -6.34 18.16 24.14
CA GLN A 62 -4.91 18.50 24.04
C GLN A 62 -4.66 20.02 24.26
N ASP A 63 -3.53 20.35 24.91
CA ASP A 63 -2.72 21.59 24.83
C ASP A 63 -3.39 22.99 24.90
N SER A 64 -3.10 23.74 25.97
CA SER A 64 -2.38 25.03 25.84
C SER A 64 -1.92 25.58 27.21
N PHE A 65 -0.72 26.17 27.22
CA PHE A 65 -0.12 26.90 28.34
C PHE A 65 -0.91 28.21 28.62
N THR A 66 -0.90 28.83 29.81
CA THR A 66 0.30 29.48 30.41
C THR A 66 0.02 29.99 31.84
N GLU A 67 0.95 29.72 32.77
CA GLU A 67 1.41 30.56 33.90
C GLU A 67 0.43 31.26 34.88
N VAL A 68 0.44 30.77 36.14
CA VAL A 68 0.51 31.51 37.43
C VAL A 68 -0.29 32.82 37.60
N ASN A 69 -1.24 32.82 38.54
CA ASN A 69 -1.14 33.62 39.79
C ASN A 69 -2.22 33.26 40.83
N ASN A 70 -1.91 33.42 42.11
CA ASN A 70 -2.88 33.39 43.22
C ASN A 70 -3.11 34.82 43.72
N GLU A 71 -4.33 35.35 43.67
CA GLU A 71 -4.65 36.56 44.42
C GLU A 71 -6.13 36.65 44.85
N LEU A 72 -6.32 37.21 46.04
CA LEU A 72 -7.55 37.41 46.83
C LEU A 72 -7.31 38.73 47.62
N PRO A 73 -8.29 39.53 48.09
CA PRO A 73 -9.77 39.50 47.97
C PRO A 73 -10.40 40.82 47.44
N HIS A 74 -11.74 40.92 47.36
CA HIS A 74 -12.47 41.97 48.11
C HIS A 74 -14.00 41.75 48.26
N GLU A 75 -14.62 42.63 49.05
CA GLU A 75 -16.03 42.76 49.45
C GLU A 75 -16.99 43.14 48.27
N SER A 76 -18.34 43.21 48.37
CA SER A 76 -19.16 43.76 49.47
C SER A 76 -20.69 43.62 49.30
N SER A 77 -21.42 43.45 50.43
CA SER A 77 -22.85 43.83 50.65
C SER A 77 -23.91 43.04 49.83
N LYS A 78 -25.25 42.97 50.08
CA LYS A 78 -26.29 43.52 51.00
C LYS A 78 -27.52 42.55 50.91
N SER A 79 -28.58 42.51 51.73
CA SER A 79 -28.87 42.87 53.15
C SER A 79 -30.37 42.57 53.45
N LYS A 80 -30.77 42.27 54.71
CA LYS A 80 -32.15 41.91 55.20
C LYS A 80 -32.61 40.49 54.82
N LYS A 81 -33.46 39.78 55.59
CA LYS A 81 -34.32 40.07 56.77
C LYS A 81 -34.41 38.75 57.60
N GLU A 82 -34.30 38.66 58.93
CA GLU A 82 -35.29 39.01 59.99
C GLU A 82 -36.75 38.60 59.64
N ILE A 83 -37.59 37.95 60.47
CA ILE A 83 -37.56 37.53 61.90
C ILE A 83 -38.75 36.52 62.10
N GLN A 84 -38.91 35.57 63.05
CA GLN A 84 -38.18 35.02 64.22
C GLN A 84 -38.77 33.61 64.58
N LYS A 85 -38.29 32.92 65.63
CA LYS A 85 -38.94 31.73 66.26
C LYS A 85 -39.99 32.15 67.32
N THR A 86 -40.85 31.21 67.79
CA THR A 86 -40.97 30.77 69.23
C THR A 86 -42.38 30.31 69.71
N ILE A 87 -42.51 29.02 70.07
CA ILE A 87 -43.33 28.41 71.19
C ILE A 87 -44.87 28.15 71.09
N VAL A 88 -45.25 26.89 71.43
CA VAL A 88 -46.47 26.37 72.15
C VAL A 88 -47.87 26.53 71.49
N SER A 89 -48.81 25.57 71.55
CA SER A 89 -48.77 24.11 71.87
C SER A 89 -50.09 23.43 71.44
N ASP A 90 -50.03 22.09 71.31
CA ASP A 90 -51.11 21.10 71.51
C ASP A 90 -52.40 21.22 70.65
N PRO A 91 -52.76 20.12 69.96
CA PRO A 91 -54.12 19.60 70.10
C PRO A 91 -54.16 18.12 70.47
N VAL A 92 -54.81 17.82 71.59
CA VAL A 92 -55.16 16.48 72.06
C VAL A 92 -55.81 15.66 70.95
N LEU A 93 -55.11 14.63 70.46
CA LEU A 93 -55.72 13.56 69.66
C LEU A 93 -55.76 12.26 70.47
N GLU A 94 -57.00 11.82 70.69
CA GLU A 94 -57.40 10.72 71.56
C GLU A 94 -56.68 9.39 71.24
N ILE A 95 -55.78 8.94 72.13
CA ILE A 95 -55.13 7.63 72.01
C ILE A 95 -56.14 6.51 72.32
N ARG A 96 -56.87 6.06 71.29
CA ARG A 96 -57.48 4.72 71.28
C ARG A 96 -56.64 3.79 70.41
N SER A 97 -55.91 2.89 71.05
CA SER A 97 -55.29 1.74 70.39
C SER A 97 -56.39 0.77 69.90
N PRO A 98 -56.45 0.45 68.58
CA PRO A 98 -57.25 -0.66 68.09
C PRO A 98 -56.69 -1.97 68.62
N GLN A 99 -57.57 -2.93 68.92
CA GLN A 99 -57.21 -4.17 69.60
C GLN A 99 -56.68 -5.23 68.61
N VAL A 100 -55.73 -6.04 69.05
CA VAL A 100 -55.23 -7.20 68.28
C VAL A 100 -56.32 -8.28 68.27
N GLY A 101 -56.95 -8.47 67.11
CA GLY A 101 -57.93 -9.55 66.91
C GLY A 101 -58.85 -9.31 65.71
N ARG A 102 -58.57 -10.00 64.59
CA ARG A 102 -59.16 -9.79 63.24
C ARG A 102 -58.91 -8.39 62.68
N MET A 103 -58.05 -8.33 61.67
CA MET A 103 -58.04 -7.23 60.71
C MET A 103 -59.43 -7.14 60.04
N PRO A 104 -60.14 -6.00 60.09
CA PRO A 104 -61.44 -5.87 59.45
C PRO A 104 -61.27 -5.96 57.92
N GLY A 105 -62.22 -6.59 57.23
CA GLY A 105 -62.12 -6.85 55.78
C GLY A 105 -61.92 -5.57 54.94
N ASP A 106 -62.45 -4.44 55.41
CA ASP A 106 -62.23 -3.11 54.83
C ASP A 106 -60.76 -2.68 54.83
N ALA A 107 -59.99 -2.97 55.89
CA ALA A 107 -58.57 -2.65 55.95
C ALA A 107 -57.75 -3.52 54.98
N VAL A 108 -58.13 -4.79 54.79
CA VAL A 108 -57.53 -5.67 53.78
C VAL A 108 -57.88 -5.16 52.37
N LEU A 109 -59.14 -4.82 52.11
CA LEU A 109 -59.59 -4.27 50.84
C LEU A 109 -58.87 -2.96 50.49
N LYS A 110 -58.66 -2.08 51.47
CA LYS A 110 -57.91 -0.83 51.30
C LYS A 110 -56.44 -1.07 50.94
N ILE A 111 -55.77 -2.04 51.58
CA ILE A 111 -54.39 -2.42 51.25
C ILE A 111 -54.31 -3.05 49.85
N LEU A 112 -55.28 -3.91 49.49
CA LEU A 112 -55.38 -4.47 48.14
C LEU A 112 -55.58 -3.38 47.08
N LEU A 113 -56.49 -2.42 47.31
CA LEU A 113 -56.73 -1.29 46.41
C LEU A 113 -55.49 -0.40 46.27
N GLN A 114 -54.78 -0.11 47.37
CA GLN A 114 -53.53 0.65 47.32
C GLN A 114 -52.42 -0.12 46.58
N LYS A 115 -52.34 -1.44 46.75
CA LYS A 115 -51.40 -2.28 45.98
C LYS A 115 -51.76 -2.33 44.49
N VAL A 116 -53.04 -2.44 44.13
CA VAL A 116 -53.50 -2.36 42.73
C VAL A 116 -53.12 -1.02 42.11
N GLN A 117 -53.35 0.10 42.80
CA GLN A 117 -52.92 1.43 42.33
C GLN A 117 -51.40 1.54 42.17
N SER A 118 -50.61 0.95 43.08
CA SER A 118 -49.15 0.93 42.93
C SER A 118 -48.68 0.04 41.76
N LEU A 119 -49.40 -1.04 41.47
CA LEU A 119 -49.10 -1.95 40.37
C LEU A 119 -49.43 -1.34 39.01
N ASP A 120 -50.54 -0.59 38.92
CA ASP A 120 -50.94 0.18 37.75
C ASP A 120 -49.89 1.24 37.38
N LEU A 121 -49.42 2.01 38.37
CA LEU A 121 -48.30 2.96 38.18
C LEU A 121 -47.00 2.27 37.77
N ASN A 122 -46.65 1.14 38.39
CA ASN A 122 -45.46 0.37 38.01
C ASN A 122 -45.58 -0.23 36.60
N PHE A 123 -46.78 -0.61 36.17
CA PHE A 123 -47.04 -1.11 34.82
C PHE A 123 -46.82 -0.01 33.78
N SER A 124 -47.31 1.21 34.01
CA SER A 124 -47.06 2.36 33.11
C SER A 124 -45.56 2.71 32.99
N VAL A 125 -44.78 2.56 34.07
CA VAL A 125 -43.31 2.71 34.03
C VAL A 125 -42.66 1.58 33.20
N LEU A 126 -43.12 0.34 33.36
CA LEU A 126 -42.61 -0.80 32.59
C LEU A 126 -42.96 -0.71 31.10
N GLU A 127 -44.18 -0.30 30.75
CA GLU A 127 -44.63 -0.08 29.37
C GLU A 127 -43.73 0.93 28.66
N ARG A 128 -43.49 2.09 29.29
CA ARG A 128 -42.59 3.11 28.74
C ARG A 128 -41.13 2.65 28.65
N TYR A 129 -40.67 1.80 29.57
CA TYR A 129 -39.33 1.21 29.51
C TYR A 129 -39.20 0.21 28.35
N LEU A 130 -40.23 -0.60 28.10
CA LEU A 130 -40.28 -1.52 26.97
C LEU A 130 -40.38 -0.78 25.63
N GLU A 131 -41.13 0.33 25.55
CA GLU A 131 -41.18 1.20 24.38
C GLU A 131 -39.81 1.81 24.07
N GLU A 132 -39.15 2.39 25.07
CA GLU A 132 -37.80 2.97 24.93
C GLU A 132 -36.76 1.92 24.53
N LEU A 133 -36.80 0.71 25.11
CA LEU A 133 -35.93 -0.39 24.69
C LEU A 133 -36.21 -0.82 23.25
N ASN A 134 -37.48 -1.04 22.89
CA ASN A 134 -37.86 -1.46 21.55
C ASN A 134 -37.45 -0.43 20.48
N ASN A 135 -37.62 0.86 20.77
CA ASN A 135 -37.17 1.96 19.92
C ASN A 135 -35.64 1.97 19.75
N ARG A 136 -34.87 1.80 20.84
CA ARG A 136 -33.40 1.69 20.79
C ARG A 136 -32.94 0.50 19.96
N TYR A 137 -33.51 -0.68 20.16
CA TYR A 137 -33.14 -1.86 19.38
C TYR A 137 -33.54 -1.72 17.91
N ALA A 138 -34.69 -1.12 17.60
CA ALA A 138 -35.09 -0.82 16.23
C ALA A 138 -34.12 0.15 15.52
N HIS A 139 -33.66 1.21 16.21
CA HIS A 139 -32.65 2.12 15.69
C HIS A 139 -31.33 1.37 15.40
N ILE A 140 -30.82 0.62 16.37
CA ILE A 140 -29.57 -0.15 16.23
C ILE A 140 -29.65 -1.18 15.08
N LEU A 141 -30.79 -1.85 14.92
CA LEU A 141 -31.03 -2.76 13.78
C LEU A 141 -31.07 -2.01 12.45
N SER A 142 -31.67 -0.81 12.40
CA SER A 142 -31.68 0.04 11.20
C SER A 142 -30.30 0.60 10.85
N ASP A 143 -29.47 0.92 11.84
CA ASP A 143 -28.08 1.34 11.63
C ASP A 143 -27.25 0.19 11.04
N PHE A 144 -27.41 -1.03 11.56
CA PHE A 144 -26.73 -2.21 11.04
C PHE A 144 -27.18 -2.60 9.63
N ASP A 145 -28.48 -2.52 9.31
CA ASP A 145 -28.99 -2.74 7.94
C ASP A 145 -28.42 -1.70 6.96
N THR A 146 -28.36 -0.44 7.40
CA THR A 146 -27.76 0.66 6.63
C THR A 146 -26.26 0.47 6.41
N ASP A 147 -25.49 0.09 7.45
CA ASP A 147 -24.06 -0.17 7.29
C ASP A 147 -23.80 -1.40 6.40
N MET A 148 -24.56 -2.48 6.58
CA MET A 148 -24.45 -3.71 5.77
C MET A 148 -24.70 -3.41 4.28
N SER A 149 -25.77 -2.68 3.96
CA SER A 149 -26.08 -2.23 2.59
C SER A 149 -24.93 -1.40 1.99
N ASN A 150 -24.33 -0.50 2.78
CA ASN A 150 -23.14 0.24 2.36
C ASN A 150 -21.90 -0.65 2.19
N LYS A 151 -21.70 -1.69 3.03
CA LYS A 151 -20.61 -2.67 2.85
C LYS A 151 -20.79 -3.49 1.58
N ASP A 152 -22.00 -3.94 1.27
CA ASP A 152 -22.29 -4.73 0.08
C ASP A 152 -22.00 -3.94 -1.21
N ILE A 153 -22.35 -2.64 -1.25
CA ILE A 153 -22.01 -1.75 -2.36
C ILE A 153 -20.48 -1.65 -2.54
N VAL A 154 -19.72 -1.47 -1.45
CA VAL A 154 -18.25 -1.40 -1.48
C VAL A 154 -17.64 -2.75 -1.88
N LEU A 155 -18.20 -3.87 -1.41
CA LEU A 155 -17.73 -5.22 -1.70
C LEU A 155 -17.92 -5.57 -3.18
N GLU A 156 -19.08 -5.26 -3.77
CA GLU A 156 -19.30 -5.49 -5.20
C GLU A 156 -18.45 -4.54 -6.07
N ASN A 157 -18.18 -3.30 -5.63
CA ASN A 157 -17.18 -2.45 -6.31
C ASN A 157 -15.78 -3.08 -6.29
N ILE A 158 -15.30 -3.52 -5.12
CA ILE A 158 -14.01 -4.23 -4.98
C ILE A 158 -13.97 -5.49 -5.86
N ARG A 159 -15.09 -6.22 -5.96
CA ARG A 159 -15.22 -7.39 -6.84
C ARG A 159 -15.09 -7.04 -8.32
N LEU A 160 -15.73 -5.95 -8.76
CA LEU A 160 -15.62 -5.44 -10.12
C LEU A 160 -14.19 -4.95 -10.43
N GLU A 161 -13.53 -4.28 -9.49
CA GLU A 161 -12.13 -3.89 -9.59
C GLU A 161 -11.20 -5.11 -9.71
N ILE A 162 -11.35 -6.12 -8.85
CA ILE A 162 -10.59 -7.38 -8.92
C ILE A 162 -10.78 -8.07 -10.28
N LYS A 163 -12.01 -8.11 -10.80
CA LYS A 163 -12.30 -8.68 -12.12
C LYS A 163 -11.62 -7.89 -13.24
N ASN A 164 -11.74 -6.56 -13.23
CA ASN A 164 -11.06 -5.67 -14.18
C ASN A 164 -9.54 -5.84 -14.12
N LEU A 165 -8.95 -5.95 -12.92
CA LEU A 165 -7.52 -6.22 -12.74
C LEU A 165 -7.12 -7.61 -13.28
N GLN A 166 -7.96 -8.62 -13.14
CA GLN A 166 -7.74 -9.95 -13.72
C GLN A 166 -7.81 -9.92 -15.26
N ASP A 167 -8.79 -9.23 -15.84
CA ASP A 167 -8.93 -9.11 -17.29
C ASP A 167 -7.75 -8.30 -17.90
N ASN A 168 -7.35 -7.19 -17.28
CA ASN A 168 -6.16 -6.43 -17.68
C ASN A 168 -4.86 -7.25 -17.53
N LYS A 169 -4.72 -8.06 -16.48
CA LYS A 169 -3.59 -9.00 -16.34
C LYS A 169 -3.54 -10.00 -17.49
N ASN A 170 -4.68 -10.51 -17.95
CA ASN A 170 -4.74 -11.45 -19.08
C ASN A 170 -4.31 -10.76 -20.40
N ILE A 171 -4.67 -9.48 -20.58
CA ILE A 171 -4.20 -8.66 -21.71
C ILE A 171 -2.68 -8.49 -21.65
N PHE A 172 -2.12 -8.06 -20.52
CA PHE A 172 -0.66 -7.91 -20.38
C PHE A 172 0.13 -9.22 -20.58
N VAL A 173 -0.40 -10.37 -20.14
CA VAL A 173 0.23 -11.67 -20.40
C VAL A 173 0.31 -11.96 -21.91
N LYS A 174 -0.75 -11.67 -22.67
CA LYS A 174 -0.78 -11.81 -24.13
C LYS A 174 0.17 -10.84 -24.83
N GLU A 175 0.23 -9.58 -24.39
CA GLU A 175 1.18 -8.58 -24.91
C GLU A 175 2.65 -8.99 -24.64
N ILE A 176 2.94 -9.59 -23.48
CA ILE A 176 4.27 -10.13 -23.15
C ILE A 176 4.62 -11.34 -24.04
N GLU A 177 3.67 -12.22 -24.34
CA GLU A 177 3.87 -13.34 -25.26
C GLU A 177 4.12 -12.86 -26.70
N GLU A 178 3.34 -11.89 -27.18
CA GLU A 178 3.54 -11.26 -28.49
C GLU A 178 4.89 -10.54 -28.57
N LEU A 179 5.27 -9.76 -27.55
CA LEU A 179 6.58 -9.10 -27.47
C LEU A 179 7.73 -10.11 -27.40
N HIS A 180 7.56 -11.25 -26.72
CA HIS A 180 8.55 -12.32 -26.71
C HIS A 180 8.71 -12.97 -28.09
N SER A 181 7.60 -13.18 -28.82
CA SER A 181 7.63 -13.66 -30.21
C SER A 181 8.32 -12.67 -31.15
N TRP A 182 8.06 -11.36 -31.01
CA TRP A 182 8.71 -10.32 -31.80
C TRP A 182 10.20 -10.22 -31.47
N LYS A 183 10.57 -10.32 -30.19
CA LYS A 183 11.97 -10.38 -29.74
C LYS A 183 12.71 -11.57 -30.35
N SER A 184 12.10 -12.76 -30.43
CA SER A 184 12.74 -13.93 -31.04
C SER A 184 12.96 -13.75 -32.54
N LEU A 185 11.96 -13.22 -33.26
CA LEU A 185 12.06 -12.86 -34.69
C LEU A 185 13.16 -11.82 -34.93
N PHE A 186 13.19 -10.74 -34.16
CA PHE A 186 14.20 -9.68 -34.28
C PHE A 186 15.62 -10.20 -33.94
N SER A 187 15.74 -11.09 -32.95
CA SER A 187 17.03 -11.72 -32.61
C SER A 187 17.57 -12.57 -33.77
N LEU A 188 16.71 -13.35 -34.43
CA LEU A 188 17.06 -14.14 -35.61
C LEU A 188 17.43 -13.26 -36.82
N GLN A 189 16.72 -12.16 -37.04
CA GLN A 189 17.09 -11.16 -38.06
C GLN A 189 18.44 -10.51 -37.77
N LEU A 190 18.73 -10.18 -36.50
CA LEU A 190 20.00 -9.58 -36.08
C LEU A 190 21.17 -10.57 -36.19
N GLU A 191 20.96 -11.85 -35.86
CA GLU A 191 21.94 -12.92 -36.06
C GLU A 191 22.29 -13.10 -37.54
N GLN A 192 21.26 -13.17 -38.40
CA GLN A 192 21.45 -13.28 -39.86
C GLN A 192 22.16 -12.04 -40.42
N LEU A 193 21.78 -10.83 -40.03
CA LEU A 193 22.47 -9.59 -40.42
C LEU A 193 23.94 -9.55 -39.95
N THR A 194 24.22 -10.07 -38.76
CA THR A 194 25.59 -10.18 -38.22
C THR A 194 26.44 -11.15 -39.05
N LYS A 195 25.86 -12.30 -39.40
CA LYS A 195 26.48 -13.31 -40.26
C LYS A 195 26.76 -12.78 -41.67
N ASP A 196 25.81 -12.05 -42.26
CA ASP A 196 25.96 -11.43 -43.58
C ASP A 196 26.99 -10.29 -43.55
N ASN A 197 27.07 -9.51 -42.47
CA ASN A 197 28.13 -8.52 -42.30
C ASN A 197 29.54 -9.16 -42.23
N ILE A 198 29.67 -10.30 -41.53
CA ILE A 198 30.92 -11.08 -41.47
C ILE A 198 31.27 -11.64 -42.86
N MET A 199 30.30 -12.17 -43.60
CA MET A 199 30.49 -12.63 -44.98
C MET A 199 30.97 -11.47 -45.87
N ILE A 200 30.27 -10.34 -45.89
CA ILE A 200 30.64 -9.16 -46.71
C ILE A 200 32.02 -8.63 -46.32
N ARG A 201 32.38 -8.62 -45.03
CA ARG A 201 33.74 -8.26 -44.58
C ARG A 201 34.81 -9.24 -45.10
N SER A 202 34.52 -10.54 -45.12
CA SER A 202 35.44 -11.55 -45.67
C SER A 202 35.60 -11.43 -47.18
N GLU A 203 34.52 -11.15 -47.90
CA GLU A 203 34.54 -10.90 -49.36
C GLU A 203 35.27 -9.61 -49.70
N PHE A 204 35.02 -8.53 -48.98
CA PHE A 204 35.75 -7.26 -49.15
C PHE A 204 37.25 -7.42 -48.88
N GLN A 205 37.63 -8.18 -47.86
CA GLN A 205 39.04 -8.49 -47.62
C GLN A 205 39.63 -9.33 -48.75
N ARG A 206 38.93 -10.36 -49.22
CA ARG A 206 39.35 -11.17 -50.39
C ARG A 206 39.57 -10.31 -51.63
N VAL A 207 38.66 -9.37 -51.93
CA VAL A 207 38.80 -8.42 -53.05
C VAL A 207 40.01 -7.51 -52.87
N ARG A 208 40.24 -6.98 -51.65
CA ARG A 208 41.41 -6.16 -51.33
C ARG A 208 42.72 -6.93 -51.52
N ASP A 209 42.77 -8.18 -51.07
CA ASP A 209 43.96 -9.03 -51.18
C ASP A 209 44.27 -9.35 -52.65
N HIS A 210 43.24 -9.56 -53.48
CA HIS A 210 43.40 -9.70 -54.94
C HIS A 210 43.86 -8.40 -55.61
N GLN A 211 43.35 -7.24 -55.19
CA GLN A 211 43.82 -5.95 -55.69
C GLN A 211 45.31 -5.76 -55.41
N VAL A 212 45.78 -6.07 -54.20
CA VAL A 212 47.19 -5.95 -53.83
C VAL A 212 48.08 -6.95 -54.59
N ASP A 213 47.62 -8.17 -54.88
CA ASP A 213 48.35 -9.11 -55.76
C ASP A 213 48.41 -8.61 -57.22
N MET A 214 47.34 -8.02 -57.74
CA MET A 214 47.32 -7.39 -59.07
C MET A 214 48.27 -6.19 -59.16
N GLU A 215 48.20 -5.25 -58.21
CA GLU A 215 49.09 -4.08 -58.14
C GLU A 215 50.57 -4.51 -58.04
N ASN A 216 50.90 -5.51 -57.21
CA ASN A 216 52.25 -6.05 -57.13
C ASN A 216 52.76 -6.63 -58.46
N ARG A 217 51.88 -7.27 -59.26
CA ARG A 217 52.25 -7.79 -60.58
C ARG A 217 52.54 -6.66 -61.57
N ASP A 218 51.72 -5.62 -61.59
CA ASP A 218 51.94 -4.46 -62.47
C ASP A 218 53.21 -3.70 -62.08
N PHE A 219 53.51 -3.53 -60.78
CA PHE A 219 54.80 -2.98 -60.34
C PHE A 219 56.01 -3.79 -60.84
N VAL A 220 55.92 -5.12 -60.90
CA VAL A 220 56.97 -5.97 -61.48
C VAL A 220 57.11 -5.76 -62.99
N VAL A 221 56.01 -5.60 -63.74
CA VAL A 221 56.05 -5.30 -65.19
C VAL A 221 56.66 -3.93 -65.45
N ILE A 222 56.26 -2.90 -64.68
CA ILE A 222 56.82 -1.55 -64.75
C ILE A 222 58.33 -1.57 -64.48
N PHE A 223 58.78 -2.28 -63.44
CA PHE A 223 60.20 -2.41 -63.11
C PHE A 223 61.01 -3.06 -64.25
N MET A 224 60.50 -4.14 -64.84
CA MET A 224 61.18 -4.82 -65.95
C MET A 224 61.25 -3.94 -67.22
N SER A 225 60.20 -3.16 -67.51
CA SER A 225 60.24 -2.15 -68.58
C SER A 225 61.28 -1.05 -68.29
N PHE A 226 61.32 -0.54 -67.05
CA PHE A 226 62.27 0.49 -66.64
C PHE A 226 63.73 0.04 -66.81
N ILE A 227 64.07 -1.20 -66.41
CA ILE A 227 65.42 -1.76 -66.63
C ILE A 227 65.75 -1.79 -68.12
N PHE A 228 64.85 -2.27 -68.98
CA PHE A 228 65.07 -2.35 -70.43
C PHE A 228 65.23 -0.96 -71.09
N GLY A 229 64.39 0.00 -70.71
CA GLY A 229 64.51 1.41 -71.12
C GLY A 229 65.82 2.04 -70.66
N SER A 230 66.27 1.76 -69.43
CA SER A 230 67.54 2.27 -68.88
C SER A 230 68.75 1.72 -69.64
N LEU A 231 68.73 0.45 -70.05
CA LEU A 231 69.78 -0.18 -70.87
C LEU A 231 69.85 0.45 -72.27
N ALA A 232 68.69 0.70 -72.89
CA ALA A 232 68.62 1.39 -74.18
C ALA A 232 69.15 2.83 -74.08
N ALA A 233 68.75 3.57 -73.04
CA ALA A 233 69.24 4.93 -72.77
C ALA A 233 70.75 4.96 -72.52
N ALA A 234 71.26 4.10 -71.63
CA ALA A 234 72.69 3.99 -71.32
C ALA A 234 73.51 3.67 -72.58
N LYS A 235 73.04 2.75 -73.44
CA LYS A 235 73.67 2.44 -74.72
C LYS A 235 73.71 3.64 -75.66
N LEU A 236 72.60 4.40 -75.76
CA LEU A 236 72.55 5.62 -76.57
C LEU A 236 73.51 6.69 -76.03
N PHE A 237 73.56 6.92 -74.72
CA PHE A 237 74.54 7.82 -74.09
C PHE A 237 75.97 7.38 -74.36
N ILE A 238 76.31 6.10 -74.15
CA ILE A 238 77.64 5.55 -74.46
C ILE A 238 78.01 5.75 -75.93
N GLY A 239 77.06 5.54 -76.86
CA GLY A 239 77.25 5.81 -78.28
C GLY A 239 77.50 7.28 -78.60
N VAL A 240 76.78 8.21 -77.94
CA VAL A 240 76.99 9.67 -78.08
C VAL A 240 78.34 10.08 -77.50
N PHE A 241 78.70 9.63 -76.30
CA PHE A 241 80.01 9.92 -75.69
C PHE A 241 81.17 9.38 -76.54
N LEU A 242 81.07 8.14 -77.05
CA LEU A 242 82.07 7.58 -77.98
C LEU A 242 82.16 8.36 -79.31
N SER A 243 81.04 8.88 -79.82
CA SER A 243 81.02 9.74 -81.01
C SER A 243 81.70 11.10 -80.76
N ILE A 244 81.55 11.67 -79.56
CA ILE A 244 82.23 12.90 -79.13
C ILE A 244 83.74 12.68 -78.98
N PHE A 245 84.15 11.54 -78.39
CA PHE A 245 85.57 11.19 -78.23
C PHE A 245 86.25 10.72 -79.53
N ARG A 246 85.49 10.24 -80.53
CA ARG A 246 86.04 9.72 -81.80
C ARG A 246 85.49 10.50 -82.99
N THR A 247 86.09 11.66 -83.25
CA THR A 247 85.71 12.68 -84.24
C THR A 247 85.89 12.29 -85.73
N GLN A 248 85.39 11.11 -86.14
CA GLN A 248 85.13 10.79 -87.55
C GLN A 248 84.07 9.70 -87.74
N ASN A 249 83.35 9.78 -88.87
CA ASN A 249 82.23 8.94 -89.35
C ASN A 249 80.83 9.29 -88.81
N TYR A 250 80.35 10.50 -89.08
CA TYR A 250 78.98 10.98 -88.78
C TYR A 250 77.86 10.24 -89.52
N VAL A 251 78.12 9.71 -90.72
CA VAL A 251 77.06 9.31 -91.69
C VAL A 251 76.34 8.02 -91.30
N GLN A 252 77.03 7.06 -90.67
CA GLN A 252 76.52 5.69 -90.53
C GLN A 252 75.74 5.43 -89.23
N PHE A 253 75.83 6.33 -88.24
CA PHE A 253 75.16 6.15 -86.94
C PHE A 253 73.64 6.35 -86.99
N TYR A 254 73.13 7.23 -87.87
CA TYR A 254 71.73 7.63 -87.85
C TYR A 254 70.78 6.46 -88.16
N GLN A 255 71.17 5.59 -89.10
CA GLN A 255 70.38 4.45 -89.52
C GLN A 255 70.37 3.30 -88.50
N THR A 256 71.44 3.14 -87.71
CA THR A 256 71.53 2.09 -86.67
C THR A 256 70.93 2.53 -85.34
N ASN A 257 71.05 3.82 -84.96
CA ASN A 257 70.50 4.32 -83.69
C ASN A 257 68.96 4.45 -83.72
N SER A 258 68.35 4.65 -84.89
CA SER A 258 66.89 4.76 -85.05
C SER A 258 66.12 3.64 -84.34
N ALA A 259 66.53 2.37 -84.53
CA ALA A 259 65.89 1.23 -83.87
C ALA A 259 65.95 1.28 -82.33
N TRP A 260 67.02 1.84 -81.75
CA TRP A 260 67.17 1.98 -80.30
C TRP A 260 66.34 3.13 -79.73
N PHE A 261 66.14 4.21 -80.50
CA PHE A 261 65.18 5.26 -80.16
C PHE A 261 63.73 4.75 -80.22
N PHE A 262 63.35 3.99 -81.25
CA PHE A 262 62.02 3.36 -81.32
C PHE A 262 61.77 2.38 -80.16
N LEU A 263 62.77 1.58 -79.79
CA LEU A 263 62.71 0.66 -78.66
C LEU A 263 62.53 1.41 -77.33
N LEU A 264 63.30 2.47 -77.08
CA LEU A 264 63.14 3.33 -75.90
C LEU A 264 61.77 4.02 -75.87
N LEU A 265 61.30 4.52 -77.02
CA LEU A 265 59.96 5.12 -77.16
C LEU A 265 58.85 4.10 -76.84
N SER A 266 58.96 2.86 -77.32
CA SER A 266 57.99 1.80 -76.99
C SER A 266 57.98 1.43 -75.49
N SER A 267 59.14 1.36 -74.84
CA SER A 267 59.24 1.11 -73.39
C SER A 267 58.60 2.25 -72.59
N SER A 268 58.80 3.50 -73.01
CA SER A 268 58.17 4.69 -72.41
C SER A 268 56.65 4.68 -72.59
N ILE A 269 56.14 4.33 -73.77
CA ILE A 269 54.68 4.23 -74.03
C ILE A 269 54.06 3.10 -73.20
N ILE A 270 54.70 1.94 -73.10
CA ILE A 270 54.24 0.81 -72.27
C ILE A 270 54.20 1.22 -70.78
N ALA A 271 55.24 1.91 -70.29
CA ALA A 271 55.27 2.41 -68.92
C ALA A 271 54.20 3.47 -68.65
N PHE A 272 53.87 4.33 -69.62
CA PHE A 272 52.81 5.33 -69.50
C PHE A 272 51.40 4.68 -69.45
N VAL A 273 51.16 3.64 -70.26
CA VAL A 273 49.88 2.90 -70.30
C VAL A 273 49.67 2.04 -69.04
N LEU A 274 50.73 1.63 -68.34
CA LEU A 274 50.65 0.89 -67.07
C LEU A 274 50.48 1.79 -65.82
N VAL A 275 50.41 3.11 -65.99
CA VAL A 275 50.36 4.10 -64.89
C VAL A 275 49.11 5.00 -64.97
N LEU A 276 48.25 4.80 -65.97
CA LEU A 276 47.08 5.63 -66.30
C LEU A 276 45.74 4.90 -66.12
#